data_AF-A0A1B7W8Z3-F1
#
_entry.id   AF-A0A1B7W8Z3-F1
#
_cell.length_a   1.000
_cell.length_b   1.000
_cell.length_c   1.000
_cell.angle_alpha   90.00
_cell.angle_beta   90.00
_cell.angle_gamma   90.00
#
_symmetry.space_group_name_H-M   'P 1'
#
loop_
_entity.id
_entity.type
_entity.pdbx_description
1 polymer ?
#
loop_
_entity_poly.entity_id
_entity_poly.type
_entity_poly.pdbx_seq_one_letter_code
_entity_poly.pdbx_strand_id
1 'polypeptide(L)'
;MSYSIHELREHLDKQVISLNMRWNMYNCLFAETEEKIGILQETAPHMFGVIQIALFNDIILYLTRLTDPKKNGKHENLVLEQLLEHSDIKTKPKLLEQLEIQITALRVKCQHCRTSRHKSIAHQDLTHALTPLSPYGGISLEDIKELLDMVNKLMNTVNHNLEDKETLYELHNELNIDVNSLFKSLEKAKQNIK
;
A
#
# COMPACT_ATOMS: atom_id res chain seq x y z
N MET A 1 -17.17 -19.69 -6.80
CA MET A 1 -17.35 -20.08 -5.39
C MET A 1 -18.24 -19.04 -4.74
N SER A 2 -19.25 -19.45 -3.96
CA SER A 2 -20.05 -18.50 -3.18
C SER A 2 -19.36 -18.33 -1.84
N TYR A 3 -18.62 -17.23 -1.67
CA TYR A 3 -18.09 -16.78 -0.38
C TYR A 3 -19.12 -15.85 0.28
N SER A 4 -19.12 -15.78 1.61
CA SER A 4 -19.92 -14.80 2.35
C SER A 4 -19.31 -13.40 2.24
N ILE A 5 -20.11 -12.35 2.48
CA ILE A 5 -19.60 -10.98 2.53
C ILE A 5 -18.58 -10.80 3.65
N HIS A 6 -18.76 -11.49 4.78
CA HIS A 6 -17.85 -11.43 5.92
C HIS A 6 -16.48 -12.00 5.56
N GLU A 7 -16.42 -13.15 4.90
CA GLU A 7 -15.15 -13.73 4.44
C GLU A 7 -14.44 -12.82 3.44
N LEU A 8 -15.17 -12.30 2.43
CA LEU A 8 -14.59 -11.37 1.45
C LEU A 8 -13.99 -10.14 2.14
N ARG A 9 -14.77 -9.52 3.03
CA ARG A 9 -14.35 -8.33 3.79
C ARG A 9 -13.14 -8.62 4.66
N GLU A 10 -13.14 -9.70 5.45
CA GLU A 10 -12.00 -10.06 6.30
C GLU A 10 -10.70 -10.24 5.52
N HIS A 11 -10.79 -10.86 4.34
CA HIS A 11 -9.64 -11.03 3.48
C HIS A 11 -9.14 -9.70 2.92
N LEU A 12 -10.05 -8.78 2.55
CA LEU A 12 -9.70 -7.43 2.12
C LEU A 12 -9.11 -6.60 3.27
N ASP A 13 -9.69 -6.64 4.48
CA ASP A 13 -9.16 -5.99 5.69
C ASP A 13 -7.70 -6.42 5.92
N LYS A 14 -7.41 -7.73 5.84
CA LYS A 14 -6.05 -8.25 5.96
C LYS A 14 -5.10 -7.67 4.91
N GLN A 15 -5.55 -7.49 3.66
CA GLN A 15 -4.72 -6.86 2.62
C GLN A 15 -4.45 -5.39 2.95
N VAL A 16 -5.46 -4.65 3.41
CA VAL A 16 -5.33 -3.22 3.76
C VAL A 16 -4.43 -3.03 4.98
N ILE A 17 -4.55 -3.87 6.01
CA ILE A 17 -3.62 -3.89 7.16
C ILE A 17 -2.19 -4.15 6.67
N SER A 18 -1.99 -5.17 5.83
CA SER A 18 -0.67 -5.52 5.31
C SER A 18 -0.02 -4.40 4.48
N LEU A 19 -0.84 -3.65 3.75
CA LEU A 19 -0.42 -2.48 2.98
C LEU A 19 -0.02 -1.32 3.90
N ASN A 20 -0.84 -0.98 4.91
CA ASN A 20 -0.52 0.07 5.88
C ASN A 20 0.74 -0.26 6.70
N MET A 21 0.93 -1.52 7.09
CA MET A 21 2.16 -1.96 7.77
C MET A 21 3.42 -1.69 6.95
N ARG A 22 3.38 -1.96 5.63
CA ARG A 22 4.51 -1.68 4.73
C ARG A 22 4.77 -0.21 4.55
N TRP A 23 3.70 0.57 4.38
CA TRP A 23 3.82 2.03 4.30
C TRP A 23 4.44 2.60 5.57
N ASN A 24 3.97 2.17 6.74
CA ASN A 24 4.51 2.61 8.01
C ASN A 24 6.00 2.25 8.12
N MET A 25 6.39 1.03 7.80
CA MET A 25 7.80 0.63 7.78
C MET A 25 8.64 1.48 6.82
N TYR A 26 8.13 1.75 5.61
CA TYR A 26 8.79 2.64 4.66
C TYR A 26 8.94 4.05 5.23
N ASN A 27 7.87 4.61 5.79
CA ASN A 27 7.83 5.96 6.33
C ASN A 27 8.82 6.13 7.49
N CYS A 28 8.82 5.18 8.44
CA CYS A 28 9.70 5.20 9.60
C CYS A 28 11.19 5.04 9.27
N LEU A 29 11.53 4.31 8.20
CA LEU A 29 12.90 4.11 7.77
C LEU A 29 13.40 5.25 6.87
N PHE A 30 12.56 5.77 5.97
CA PHE A 30 13.00 6.54 4.82
C PHE A 30 12.34 7.90 4.62
N ALA A 31 11.34 8.28 5.43
CA ALA A 31 10.61 9.54 5.24
C ALA A 31 10.37 10.36 6.51
N GLU A 32 10.71 9.85 7.70
CA GLU A 32 10.54 10.60 8.96
C GLU A 32 11.54 11.74 9.15
N THR A 33 12.86 11.48 9.08
CA THR A 33 13.88 12.51 9.32
C THR A 33 15.14 12.31 8.46
N GLU A 34 15.77 13.42 8.09
CA GLU A 34 17.07 13.41 7.40
C GLU A 34 18.16 12.72 8.24
N GLU A 35 18.11 12.87 9.56
CA GLU A 35 19.04 12.20 10.49
C GLU A 35 18.97 10.68 10.38
N LYS A 36 17.76 10.10 10.40
CA LYS A 36 17.56 8.66 10.23
C LYS A 36 18.08 8.17 8.88
N ILE A 37 17.74 8.90 7.81
CA ILE A 37 18.23 8.58 6.46
C ILE A 37 19.76 8.62 6.41
N GLY A 38 20.39 9.61 7.04
CA GLY A 38 21.84 9.73 7.13
C GLY A 38 22.48 8.53 7.83
N ILE A 39 21.92 8.07 8.96
CA ILE A 39 22.41 6.88 9.66
C ILE A 39 22.38 5.64 8.74
N LEU A 40 21.29 5.43 8.01
CA LEU A 40 21.17 4.29 7.09
C LEU A 40 22.19 4.38 5.94
N GLN A 41 22.32 5.57 5.33
CA GLN A 41 23.23 5.81 4.22
C GLN A 41 24.70 5.68 4.61
N GLU A 42 25.09 6.09 5.82
CA GLU A 42 26.46 5.95 6.30
C GLU A 42 26.80 4.51 6.72
N THR A 43 25.81 3.77 7.22
CA THR A 43 26.02 2.40 7.72
C THR A 43 26.13 1.39 6.58
N ALA A 44 25.14 1.39 5.67
CA ALA A 44 25.04 0.37 4.61
C ALA A 44 24.24 0.90 3.41
N PRO A 45 24.78 1.88 2.66
CA PRO A 45 24.02 2.66 1.68
C PRO A 45 23.39 1.79 0.59
N HIS A 46 24.14 0.83 0.05
CA HIS A 46 23.65 -0.06 -1.00
C HIS A 46 22.53 -0.98 -0.50
N MET A 47 22.66 -1.53 0.70
CA MET A 47 21.65 -2.43 1.27
C MET A 47 20.34 -1.68 1.51
N PHE A 48 20.40 -0.52 2.17
CA PHE A 48 19.21 0.28 2.45
C PHE A 48 18.59 0.88 1.20
N GLY A 49 19.39 1.22 0.17
CA GLY A 49 18.85 1.62 -1.14
C GLY A 49 18.05 0.50 -1.81
N VAL A 50 18.52 -0.75 -1.76
CA VAL A 50 17.77 -1.91 -2.28
C VAL A 50 16.46 -2.11 -1.50
N ILE A 51 16.51 -2.03 -0.17
CA ILE A 51 15.32 -2.19 0.69
C ILE A 51 14.30 -1.08 0.39
N GLN A 52 14.75 0.17 0.27
CA GLN A 52 13.88 1.31 -0.01
C GLN A 52 13.10 1.11 -1.32
N ILE A 53 13.81 0.77 -2.40
CA ILE A 53 13.19 0.53 -3.71
C ILE A 53 12.25 -0.68 -3.67
N ALA A 54 12.67 -1.77 -3.02
CA ALA A 54 11.86 -2.99 -2.92
C ALA A 54 10.55 -2.74 -2.17
N LEU A 55 10.60 -2.06 -1.02
CA LEU A 55 9.41 -1.72 -0.25
C LEU A 55 8.47 -0.79 -1.01
N PHE A 56 9.02 0.24 -1.66
CA PHE A 56 8.21 1.17 -2.45
C PHE A 56 7.50 0.46 -3.60
N ASN A 57 8.21 -0.39 -4.34
CA ASN A 57 7.64 -1.19 -5.41
C ASN A 57 6.57 -2.15 -4.89
N ASP A 58 6.77 -2.79 -3.74
CA ASP A 58 5.79 -3.68 -3.13
C ASP A 58 4.51 -2.93 -2.74
N ILE A 59 4.61 -1.72 -2.21
CA ILE A 59 3.46 -0.85 -1.90
C ILE A 59 2.65 -0.55 -3.18
N ILE A 60 3.32 -0.16 -4.27
CA ILE A 60 2.66 0.05 -5.58
C ILE A 60 1.96 -1.24 -6.04
N LEU A 61 2.62 -2.39 -5.92
CA LEU A 61 2.06 -3.68 -6.31
C LEU A 61 0.84 -4.05 -5.46
N TYR A 62 0.82 -3.74 -4.16
CA TYR A 62 -0.35 -3.92 -3.31
C TYR A 62 -1.53 -3.04 -3.75
N LEU A 63 -1.29 -1.74 -3.96
CA LEU A 63 -2.31 -0.78 -4.41
C LEU A 63 -2.92 -1.17 -5.76
N THR A 64 -2.07 -1.61 -6.71
CA THR A 64 -2.56 -2.06 -8.02
C THR A 64 -3.35 -3.36 -7.91
N ARG A 65 -2.94 -4.34 -7.10
CA ARG A 65 -3.69 -5.59 -6.90
C ARG A 65 -5.09 -5.37 -6.34
N LEU A 66 -5.25 -4.49 -5.35
CA LEU A 66 -6.56 -4.19 -4.76
C LEU A 66 -7.54 -3.53 -5.76
N THR A 67 -7.00 -2.90 -6.80
CA THR A 67 -7.76 -2.09 -7.77
C THR A 67 -7.74 -2.65 -9.19
N ASP A 68 -7.06 -3.77 -9.42
CA ASP A 68 -6.99 -4.46 -10.70
C ASP A 68 -8.37 -5.05 -11.08
N PRO A 69 -8.55 -5.48 -12.34
CA PRO A 69 -9.73 -6.23 -12.73
C PRO A 69 -9.90 -7.50 -11.89
N LYS A 70 -11.16 -7.82 -11.53
CA LYS A 70 -11.51 -9.04 -10.79
C LYS A 70 -11.00 -10.31 -11.47
N LYS A 71 -10.93 -10.35 -12.81
CA LYS A 71 -10.53 -11.53 -13.57
C LYS A 71 -9.34 -11.25 -14.46
N ASN A 72 -8.35 -12.14 -14.36
CA ASN A 72 -7.25 -12.24 -15.31
C ASN A 72 -7.24 -13.66 -15.89
N GLY A 73 -7.70 -13.80 -17.14
CA GLY A 73 -7.85 -15.10 -17.79
C GLY A 73 -8.87 -15.99 -17.05
N LYS A 74 -8.42 -17.13 -16.52
CA LYS A 74 -9.27 -18.11 -15.82
C LYS A 74 -9.33 -17.92 -14.30
N HIS A 75 -8.50 -17.04 -13.74
CA HIS A 75 -8.37 -16.85 -12.29
C HIS A 75 -9.09 -15.58 -11.82
N GLU A 76 -9.70 -15.65 -10.64
CA GLU A 76 -10.26 -14.50 -9.94
C GLU A 76 -9.23 -13.95 -8.94
N ASN A 77 -9.06 -12.63 -8.95
CA ASN A 77 -8.24 -11.89 -8.02
C ASN A 77 -9.08 -11.45 -6.83
N LEU A 78 -8.47 -11.31 -5.65
CA LEU A 78 -9.08 -10.64 -4.50
C LEU A 78 -8.96 -9.11 -4.69
N VAL A 79 -10.07 -8.45 -5.03
CA VAL A 79 -10.12 -7.02 -5.38
C VAL A 79 -11.31 -6.33 -4.72
N LEU A 80 -11.20 -5.01 -4.54
CA LEU A 80 -12.25 -4.20 -3.89
C LEU A 80 -13.57 -4.20 -4.68
N GLU A 81 -13.52 -4.32 -6.02
CA GLU A 81 -14.71 -4.36 -6.88
C GLU A 81 -15.65 -5.54 -6.55
N GLN A 82 -15.14 -6.63 -5.99
CA GLN A 82 -15.98 -7.77 -5.62
C GLN A 82 -17.03 -7.42 -4.57
N LEU A 83 -16.81 -6.37 -3.77
CA LEU A 83 -17.79 -5.86 -2.82
C LEU A 83 -19.06 -5.38 -3.53
N LEU A 84 -18.92 -4.69 -4.66
CA LEU A 84 -20.04 -4.16 -5.45
C LEU A 84 -20.91 -5.28 -6.04
N GLU A 85 -20.30 -6.43 -6.32
CA GLU A 85 -20.98 -7.56 -6.94
C GLU A 85 -21.77 -8.41 -5.94
N HIS A 86 -21.45 -8.33 -4.64
CA HIS A 86 -22.02 -9.16 -3.60
C HIS A 86 -23.49 -8.78 -3.30
N SER A 87 -24.36 -9.78 -3.09
CA SER A 87 -25.80 -9.58 -2.85
C SER A 87 -26.07 -8.63 -1.68
N ASP A 88 -25.37 -8.82 -0.57
CA ASP A 88 -25.60 -8.07 0.67
C ASP A 88 -25.30 -6.56 0.53
N ILE A 89 -24.39 -6.22 -0.39
CA ILE A 89 -24.11 -4.83 -0.77
C ILE A 89 -25.16 -4.33 -1.75
N LYS A 90 -25.52 -5.13 -2.76
CA LYS A 90 -26.56 -4.79 -3.75
C LYS A 90 -27.92 -4.51 -3.13
N THR A 91 -28.25 -5.15 -2.01
CA THR A 91 -29.49 -4.88 -1.25
C THR A 91 -29.47 -3.57 -0.45
N LYS A 92 -28.35 -2.84 -0.43
CA LYS A 92 -28.17 -1.57 0.30
C LYS A 92 -27.81 -0.44 -0.69
N PRO A 93 -28.79 0.17 -1.39
CA PRO A 93 -28.52 1.10 -2.51
C PRO A 93 -27.61 2.28 -2.16
N LYS A 94 -27.79 2.89 -0.97
CA LYS A 94 -26.94 4.00 -0.51
C LYS A 94 -25.49 3.59 -0.31
N LEU A 95 -25.26 2.41 0.26
CA LEU A 95 -23.92 1.87 0.45
C LEU A 95 -23.29 1.53 -0.89
N LEU A 96 -24.05 0.88 -1.78
CA LEU A 96 -23.59 0.54 -3.13
C LEU A 96 -23.12 1.79 -3.89
N GLU A 97 -23.95 2.83 -3.96
CA GLU A 97 -23.61 4.11 -4.61
C GLU A 97 -22.35 4.74 -4.01
N GLN A 98 -22.25 4.77 -2.68
CA GLN A 98 -21.08 5.30 -1.99
C GLN A 98 -19.80 4.52 -2.34
N LEU A 99 -19.86 3.18 -2.37
CA LEU A 99 -18.72 2.34 -2.72
C LEU A 99 -18.35 2.47 -4.20
N GLU A 100 -19.32 2.60 -5.11
CA GLU A 100 -19.06 2.83 -6.53
C GLU A 100 -18.27 4.13 -6.77
N ILE A 101 -18.66 5.20 -6.10
CA ILE A 101 -17.95 6.49 -6.15
C ILE A 101 -16.51 6.34 -5.63
N GLN A 102 -16.34 5.71 -4.47
CA GLN A 102 -15.02 5.53 -3.85
C GLN A 102 -14.10 4.64 -4.69
N ILE A 103 -14.60 3.50 -5.18
CA ILE A 103 -13.83 2.57 -6.02
C ILE A 103 -13.47 3.22 -7.35
N THR A 104 -14.37 3.98 -7.96
CA THR A 104 -14.10 4.69 -9.22
C THR A 104 -13.01 5.74 -9.03
N ALA A 105 -13.12 6.58 -8.00
CA ALA A 105 -12.09 7.57 -7.69
C ALA A 105 -10.73 6.91 -7.43
N LEU A 106 -10.71 5.84 -6.63
CA LEU A 106 -9.50 5.09 -6.31
C LEU A 106 -8.85 4.49 -7.57
N ARG A 107 -9.64 3.92 -8.48
CA ARG A 107 -9.15 3.35 -9.74
C ARG A 107 -8.50 4.38 -10.66
N VAL A 108 -9.08 5.58 -10.72
CA VAL A 108 -8.53 6.70 -11.50
C VAL A 108 -7.19 7.13 -10.93
N LYS A 109 -7.10 7.36 -9.61
CA LYS A 109 -5.85 7.76 -8.96
C LYS A 109 -4.77 6.67 -9.07
N CYS A 110 -5.14 5.40 -8.93
CA CYS A 110 -4.25 4.24 -9.10
C CYS A 110 -3.71 4.04 -10.53
N GLN A 111 -4.16 4.78 -11.54
CA GLN A 111 -3.69 4.61 -12.91
C GLN A 111 -2.19 4.90 -13.07
N HIS A 112 -1.68 5.85 -12.28
CA HIS A 112 -0.24 6.15 -12.23
C HIS A 112 0.54 4.96 -11.64
N CYS A 113 0.02 4.34 -10.57
CA CYS A 113 0.59 3.11 -10.00
C CYS A 113 0.63 1.96 -11.01
N ARG A 114 -0.44 1.75 -11.79
CA ARG A 114 -0.45 0.73 -12.86
C ARG A 114 0.58 1.01 -13.95
N THR A 115 0.75 2.28 -14.32
CA THR A 115 1.74 2.69 -15.30
C THR A 115 3.16 2.43 -14.80
N SER A 116 3.46 2.82 -13.55
CA SER A 116 4.75 2.54 -12.92
C SER A 116 5.03 1.04 -12.83
N ARG A 117 4.02 0.24 -12.43
CA ARG A 117 4.12 -1.23 -12.45
C ARG A 117 4.49 -1.75 -13.84
N HIS A 118 3.75 -1.35 -14.87
CA HIS A 118 3.94 -1.87 -16.22
C HIS A 118 5.30 -1.49 -16.80
N LYS A 119 5.78 -0.26 -16.58
CA LYS A 119 6.96 0.28 -17.26
C LYS A 119 8.28 0.16 -16.49
N SER A 120 8.21 0.03 -15.17
CA SER A 120 9.40 0.10 -14.31
C SER A 120 9.55 -1.10 -13.38
N ILE A 121 8.47 -1.73 -12.92
CA ILE A 121 8.52 -2.82 -11.94
C ILE A 121 8.45 -4.20 -12.59
N ALA A 122 7.47 -4.40 -13.49
CA ALA A 122 7.18 -5.72 -14.08
C ALA A 122 7.86 -5.92 -15.44
N HIS A 123 7.87 -4.88 -16.29
CA HIS A 123 8.55 -4.90 -17.57
C HIS A 123 9.41 -3.65 -17.60
N GLN A 124 10.74 -3.83 -17.58
CA GLN A 124 11.69 -2.73 -17.65
C GLN A 124 11.68 -2.17 -19.07
N ASP A 125 10.72 -1.28 -19.35
CA ASP A 125 10.54 -0.66 -20.66
C ASP A 125 11.83 0.06 -21.07
N LEU A 126 12.31 -0.20 -22.29
CA LEU A 126 13.63 0.28 -22.74
C LEU A 126 13.71 1.81 -22.70
N THR A 127 12.64 2.50 -23.08
CA THR A 127 12.58 3.96 -23.04
C THR A 127 12.64 4.47 -21.59
N HIS A 128 11.91 3.85 -20.66
CA HIS A 128 11.97 4.20 -19.23
C HIS A 128 13.31 3.85 -18.59
N ALA A 129 13.96 2.76 -19.02
CA ALA A 129 15.28 2.37 -18.53
C ALA A 129 16.37 3.35 -18.95
N LEU A 130 16.28 3.88 -20.18
CA LEU A 130 17.24 4.83 -20.72
C LEU A 130 16.94 6.29 -20.34
N THR A 131 15.70 6.59 -19.96
CA THR A 131 15.28 7.92 -19.48
C THR A 131 14.39 7.74 -18.26
N PRO A 132 14.98 7.53 -17.08
CA PRO A 132 14.22 7.36 -15.86
C PRO A 132 13.37 8.61 -15.63
N LEU A 133 12.05 8.42 -15.50
CA LEU A 133 11.25 9.38 -14.74
C LEU A 133 11.82 9.46 -13.32
N SER A 134 11.45 10.48 -12.55
CA SER A 134 11.88 10.66 -11.15
C SER A 134 11.95 9.34 -10.38
N PRO A 135 12.75 9.24 -9.30
CA PRO A 135 12.72 8.05 -8.46
C PRO A 135 11.26 7.60 -8.25
N TYR A 136 11.03 6.32 -8.49
CA TYR A 136 9.72 5.65 -8.39
C TYR A 136 8.68 5.91 -9.49
N GLY A 137 9.11 6.33 -10.67
CA GLY A 137 8.23 6.41 -11.85
C GLY A 137 7.21 7.55 -11.77
N GLY A 138 7.57 8.64 -11.07
CA GLY A 138 6.74 9.84 -10.95
C GLY A 138 5.68 9.80 -9.86
N ILE A 139 5.66 8.77 -9.01
CA ILE A 139 4.71 8.66 -7.88
C ILE A 139 5.35 9.28 -6.64
N SER A 140 4.70 10.29 -6.06
CA SER A 140 5.18 10.94 -4.85
C SER A 140 4.76 10.18 -3.58
N LEU A 141 5.42 10.48 -2.45
CA LEU A 141 4.99 9.97 -1.14
C LEU A 141 3.57 10.43 -0.77
N GLU A 142 3.21 11.65 -1.17
CA GLU A 142 1.87 12.19 -0.96
C GLU A 142 0.83 11.41 -1.78
N ASP A 143 1.14 11.04 -3.03
CA ASP A 143 0.24 10.20 -3.83
C ASP A 143 -0.01 8.84 -3.16
N ILE A 144 1.02 8.24 -2.55
CA ILE A 144 0.87 6.97 -1.82
C ILE A 144 -0.02 7.17 -0.58
N LYS A 145 0.23 8.23 0.20
CA LYS A 145 -0.57 8.55 1.38
C LYS A 145 -2.03 8.79 1.03
N GLU A 146 -2.32 9.60 0.02
CA GLU A 146 -3.68 9.83 -0.46
C GLU A 146 -4.37 8.52 -0.88
N LEU A 147 -3.66 7.64 -1.60
CA LEU A 147 -4.20 6.34 -1.99
C LEU A 147 -4.49 5.43 -0.80
N LEU A 148 -3.64 5.44 0.23
CA LEU A 148 -3.88 4.70 1.48
C LEU A 148 -5.12 5.22 2.21
N ASP A 149 -5.26 6.53 2.34
CA ASP A 149 -6.42 7.17 2.98
C ASP A 149 -7.72 6.79 2.26
N MET A 150 -7.69 6.76 0.92
CA MET A 150 -8.82 6.33 0.10
C MET A 150 -9.18 4.86 0.35
N VAL A 151 -8.19 3.96 0.40
CA VAL A 151 -8.41 2.53 0.68
C VAL A 151 -8.92 2.31 2.10
N ASN A 152 -8.32 2.97 3.09
CA ASN A 152 -8.69 2.90 4.51
C ASN A 152 -10.13 3.37 4.72
N LYS A 153 -10.49 4.52 4.14
CA LYS A 153 -11.85 5.08 4.20
C LYS A 153 -12.87 4.15 3.54
N LEU A 154 -12.51 3.52 2.42
CA LEU A 154 -13.39 2.56 1.75
C LEU A 154 -13.66 1.35 2.64
N MET A 155 -12.61 0.73 3.19
CA MET A 155 -12.82 -0.41 4.08
C MET A 155 -13.56 -0.03 5.36
N ASN A 156 -13.31 1.14 5.93
CA ASN A 156 -14.11 1.62 7.07
C ASN A 156 -15.58 1.88 6.70
N THR A 157 -15.85 2.37 5.50
CA THR A 157 -17.25 2.49 4.99
C THR A 157 -17.93 1.12 4.98
N VAL A 158 -17.25 0.08 4.50
CA VAL A 158 -17.76 -1.29 4.49
C VAL A 158 -17.95 -1.81 5.91
N ASN A 159 -16.93 -1.69 6.76
CA ASN A 159 -16.92 -2.25 8.11
C ASN A 159 -18.00 -1.61 8.99
N HIS A 160 -18.20 -0.30 8.89
CA HIS A 160 -19.24 0.40 9.62
C HIS A 160 -20.64 -0.06 9.18
N ASN A 161 -20.87 -0.23 7.88
CA ASN A 161 -22.19 -0.62 7.36
C ASN A 161 -22.52 -2.12 7.51
N LEU A 162 -21.52 -2.97 7.77
CA LEU A 162 -21.70 -4.40 7.95
C LEU A 162 -21.66 -4.82 9.43
N GLU A 163 -20.84 -4.17 10.25
CA GLU A 163 -20.60 -4.57 11.64
C GLU A 163 -20.70 -3.44 12.67
N ASP A 164 -21.01 -2.21 12.27
CA ASP A 164 -20.98 -1.01 13.14
C ASP A 164 -19.62 -0.83 13.82
N LYS A 165 -18.54 -1.10 13.07
CA LYS A 165 -17.15 -0.99 13.52
C LYS A 165 -16.30 -0.23 12.53
N GLU A 166 -15.29 0.44 13.05
CA GLU A 166 -14.21 1.03 12.27
C GLU A 166 -12.88 0.42 12.68
N THR A 167 -11.93 0.38 11.73
CA THR A 167 -10.57 -0.07 11.95
C THR A 167 -9.62 1.11 11.77
N LEU A 168 -8.77 1.31 12.76
CA LEU A 168 -7.72 2.31 12.68
C LEU A 168 -6.48 1.69 12.01
N TYR A 169 -6.48 1.69 10.67
CA TYR A 169 -5.43 1.06 9.86
C TYR A 169 -4.04 1.70 10.01
N GLU A 170 -3.99 2.97 10.42
CA GLU A 170 -2.76 3.74 10.54
C GLU A 170 -1.95 3.39 11.80
N LEU A 171 -2.58 2.77 12.81
CA LEU A 171 -2.00 2.65 14.15
C LEU A 171 -1.22 1.35 14.35
N HIS A 172 0.11 1.44 14.28
CA HIS A 172 1.00 0.32 14.63
C HIS A 172 2.21 0.78 15.44
N ASN A 173 2.02 0.95 16.75
CA ASN A 173 3.09 1.29 17.70
C ASN A 173 4.24 0.27 17.71
N GLU A 174 3.98 -1.00 17.41
CA GLU A 174 4.99 -2.07 17.46
C GLU A 174 6.06 -1.94 16.37
N LEU A 175 5.69 -1.57 15.14
CA LEU A 175 6.66 -1.31 14.06
C LEU A 175 7.57 -0.12 14.39
N ASN A 176 7.02 0.90 15.05
CA ASN A 176 7.82 2.03 15.54
C ASN A 176 8.85 1.56 16.58
N ILE A 177 8.52 0.58 17.43
CA ILE A 177 9.45 0.03 18.42
C ILE A 177 10.60 -0.68 17.71
N ASP A 178 10.32 -1.53 16.72
CA ASP A 178 11.34 -2.31 16.00
C ASP A 178 12.27 -1.41 15.17
N VAL A 179 11.70 -0.46 14.44
CA VAL A 179 12.51 0.51 13.65
C VAL A 179 13.37 1.36 14.58
N ASN A 180 12.83 1.81 15.71
CA ASN A 180 13.64 2.55 16.70
C ASN A 180 14.73 1.66 17.35
N SER A 181 14.47 0.37 17.54
CA SER A 181 15.47 -0.59 18.02
C SER A 181 16.62 -0.77 17.03
N LEU A 182 16.31 -0.82 15.73
CA LEU A 182 17.30 -0.81 14.66
C LEU A 182 18.20 0.43 14.74
N PHE A 183 17.61 1.63 14.76
CA PHE A 183 18.38 2.88 14.83
C PHE A 183 19.28 2.95 16.06
N LYS A 184 18.77 2.60 17.25
CA LYS A 184 19.57 2.50 18.48
C LYS A 184 20.74 1.53 18.33
N SER A 185 20.56 0.43 17.61
CA SER A 185 21.61 -0.56 17.40
C SER A 185 22.68 -0.06 16.42
N LEU A 186 22.27 0.61 15.35
CA LEU A 186 23.19 1.21 14.37
C LEU A 186 24.03 2.34 14.99
N GLU A 187 23.41 3.21 15.78
CA GLU A 187 24.11 4.28 16.49
C GLU A 187 25.18 3.74 17.46
N LYS A 188 24.84 2.70 18.24
CA LYS A 188 25.79 2.03 19.12
C LYS A 188 26.94 1.40 18.34
N ALA A 189 26.65 0.74 17.22
CA ALA A 189 27.69 0.14 16.37
C ALA A 189 28.66 1.22 15.83
N LYS A 190 28.13 2.37 15.39
CA LYS A 190 28.93 3.50 14.92
C LYS A 190 29.86 4.08 16.00
N GLN A 191 29.42 4.07 17.26
CA GLN A 191 30.25 4.52 18.40
C GLN A 191 31.41 3.58 18.70
N ASN A 192 31.27 2.27 18.43
CA ASN A 192 32.28 1.25 18.73
C ASN A 192 33.32 1.04 17.61
N ILE A 193 33.13 1.67 16.45
CA ILE A 193 34.03 1.59 15.29
C ILE A 193 35.00 2.80 15.24
N LYS A 194 34.74 3.84 16.03
CA LYS A 194 35.65 4.98 16.23
C LYS A 194 36.64 4.71 17.36
#